data_AF-A0A068RAX6-F1
#
_entry.id   AF-A0A068RAX6-F1
#
_cell.length_a   1.000
_cell.length_b   1.000
_cell.length_c   1.000
_cell.angle_alpha   90.00
_cell.angle_beta   90.00
_cell.angle_gamma   90.00
#
_symmetry.space_group_name_H-M   'P 1'
#
loop_
_entity.id
_entity.type
_entity.pdbx_description
1 polymer ?
#
loop_
_entity_poly.entity_id
_entity_poly.type
_entity_poly.pdbx_seq_one_letter_code
_entity_poly.pdbx_strand_id
1 'polypeptide(L)'
;MFDLISHLTEKGIQHTVSDNGHITVGDGLNLSYTCITALPENVCCRSLHLDPERISNIAYRKGCGRSGRTVFAAWTGKEIRIAAGCFFDTLDAFERAVDVKYTGKAADDYKQAARECVAELTEKLGK
;
A
#
# COMPACT_ATOMS: atom_id res chain seq x y z
N MET A 1 4.52 19.73 -5.19
CA MET A 1 4.64 18.25 -5.34
C MET A 1 5.23 17.73 -4.05
N PHE A 2 4.65 16.68 -3.43
CA PHE A 2 5.19 16.11 -2.19
C PHE A 2 6.53 15.42 -2.48
N ASP A 3 7.56 15.77 -1.72
CA ASP A 3 8.88 15.14 -1.81
C ASP A 3 9.05 14.15 -0.67
N LEU A 4 9.00 12.85 -1.01
CA LEU A 4 9.13 11.78 -0.02
C LEU A 4 10.53 11.74 0.60
N ILE A 5 11.61 11.99 -0.15
CA ILE A 5 12.99 11.89 0.37
C ILE A 5 13.24 13.00 1.38
N SER A 6 12.82 14.23 1.05
CA SER A 6 12.90 15.37 1.97
C SER A 6 12.12 15.08 3.26
N HIS A 7 10.88 14.56 3.13
CA HIS A 7 10.07 14.20 4.29
C HIS A 7 10.72 13.12 5.19
N LEU A 8 11.27 12.06 4.58
CA LEU A 8 11.95 10.99 5.32
C LEU A 8 13.17 11.52 6.06
N THR A 9 13.97 12.37 5.41
CA THR A 9 15.15 13.01 5.99
C THR A 9 14.78 13.92 7.16
N GLU A 10 13.81 14.81 6.98
CA GLU A 10 13.33 15.74 8.00
C GLU A 10 12.79 15.03 9.25
N LYS A 11 12.15 13.86 9.06
CA LYS A 11 11.61 13.05 10.15
C LYS A 11 12.61 12.07 10.75
N GLY A 12 13.84 12.02 10.24
CA GLY A 12 14.86 11.07 10.70
C GLY A 12 14.48 9.61 10.45
N ILE A 13 13.63 9.36 9.45
CA ILE A 13 13.19 8.01 9.09
C ILE A 13 14.30 7.35 8.27
N GLN A 14 14.81 6.23 8.76
CA GLN A 14 15.83 5.47 8.05
C GLN A 14 15.30 4.95 6.71
N HIS A 15 16.02 5.28 5.63
CA HIS A 15 15.68 4.89 4.28
C HIS A 15 16.95 4.72 3.44
N THR A 16 16.82 3.97 2.36
CA THR A 16 17.84 3.88 1.30
C THR A 16 17.26 4.31 -0.03
N VAL A 17 18.10 4.89 -0.87
CA VAL A 17 17.78 5.25 -2.26
C VAL A 17 18.82 4.58 -3.14
N SER A 18 18.41 3.72 -4.06
CA SER A 18 19.31 3.09 -5.03
C SER A 18 19.50 3.95 -6.28
N ASP A 19 20.50 3.63 -7.10
CA ASP A 19 20.87 4.39 -8.32
C ASP A 19 19.72 4.55 -9.33
N ASN A 20 18.73 3.65 -9.29
CA ASN A 20 17.52 3.70 -10.12
C ASN A 20 16.33 4.44 -9.46
N GLY A 21 16.56 5.13 -8.34
CA GLY A 21 15.55 5.90 -7.63
C GLY A 21 14.57 5.07 -6.79
N HIS A 22 14.81 3.78 -6.57
CA HIS A 22 13.97 2.96 -5.68
C HIS A 22 14.25 3.31 -4.21
N ILE A 23 13.18 3.66 -3.50
CA ILE A 23 13.21 4.12 -2.11
C ILE A 23 12.77 2.96 -1.23
N THR A 24 13.64 2.53 -0.31
CA THR A 24 13.31 1.48 0.66
C THR A 24 13.26 2.06 2.06
N VAL A 25 12.11 1.93 2.73
CA VAL A 25 11.93 2.26 4.15
C VAL A 25 11.87 0.95 4.94
N GLY A 26 12.78 0.77 5.90
CA GLY A 26 12.95 -0.53 6.58
C GLY A 26 11.74 -0.96 7.42
N ASP A 27 10.97 0.00 7.93
CA ASP A 27 9.82 -0.22 8.81
C ASP A 27 8.52 0.34 8.21
N GLY A 28 7.65 0.90 9.05
CA GLY A 28 6.38 1.46 8.65
C GLY A 28 6.49 2.89 8.16
N LEU A 29 5.87 3.15 7.01
CA LEU A 29 5.74 4.47 6.40
C LEU A 29 4.33 5.00 6.67
N ASN A 30 4.22 5.98 7.57
CA ASN A 30 2.96 6.65 7.86
C ASN A 30 2.89 8.00 7.14
N LEU A 31 2.01 8.08 6.13
CA LEU A 31 1.77 9.26 5.33
C LEU A 31 0.35 9.83 5.51
N SER A 32 -0.44 9.28 6.45
CA SER A 32 -1.84 9.68 6.69
C SER A 32 -2.04 11.14 7.10
N TYR A 33 -0.97 11.84 7.53
CA TYR A 33 -1.02 13.25 7.94
C TYR A 33 -0.19 14.15 7.03
N THR A 34 0.09 13.70 5.80
CA THR A 34 0.88 14.44 4.82
C THR A 34 -0.01 15.04 3.72
N CYS A 35 0.54 15.95 2.92
CA CYS A 35 -0.12 16.49 1.73
C CYS A 35 0.06 15.60 0.49
N ILE A 36 0.40 14.31 0.67
CA ILE A 36 0.60 13.40 -0.45
C ILE A 36 -0.73 13.17 -1.19
N THR A 37 -0.70 13.36 -2.51
CA THR A 37 -1.87 13.15 -3.38
C THR A 37 -1.71 11.94 -4.30
N ALA A 38 -0.50 11.41 -4.43
CA ALA A 38 -0.19 10.16 -5.10
C ALA A 38 1.06 9.53 -4.48
N LEU A 39 1.09 8.21 -4.33
CA LEU A 39 2.30 7.50 -3.93
C LEU A 39 3.40 7.69 -4.98
N PRO A 40 4.64 7.97 -4.57
CA PRO A 40 5.75 8.05 -5.50
C PRO A 40 6.07 6.70 -6.12
N GLU A 41 6.72 6.76 -7.27
CA GLU A 41 7.17 5.57 -7.96
C GLU A 41 8.26 4.86 -7.15
N ASN A 42 8.34 3.53 -7.28
CA ASN A 42 9.42 2.72 -6.71
C ASN A 42 9.59 2.84 -5.19
N VAL A 43 8.51 3.07 -4.44
CA VAL A 43 8.53 3.00 -2.97
C VAL A 43 8.33 1.56 -2.48
N CYS A 44 9.16 1.13 -1.55
CA CYS A 44 9.05 -0.14 -0.84
C CYS A 44 9.15 0.09 0.66
N CYS A 45 8.26 -0.55 1.44
CA CYS A 45 8.23 -0.46 2.89
C CYS A 45 7.58 -1.69 3.50
N ARG A 46 7.68 -1.89 4.82
CA ARG A 46 7.05 -3.05 5.49
C ARG A 46 5.56 -2.82 5.76
N SER A 47 5.19 -1.58 6.07
CA SER A 47 3.80 -1.18 6.27
C SER A 47 3.57 0.21 5.72
N LEU A 48 2.37 0.43 5.18
CA LEU A 48 1.99 1.70 4.58
C LEU A 48 0.66 2.16 5.17
N HIS A 49 0.66 3.37 5.74
CA HIS A 49 -0.54 4.03 6.25
C HIS A 49 -0.79 5.31 5.45
N LEU A 50 -2.01 5.44 4.92
CA LEU A 50 -2.43 6.53 4.05
C LEU A 50 -3.73 7.15 4.56
N ASP A 51 -3.99 8.38 4.14
CA ASP A 51 -5.32 8.96 4.17
C ASP A 51 -5.99 8.65 2.81
N PRO A 52 -6.93 7.70 2.75
CA PRO A 52 -7.53 7.28 1.49
C PRO A 52 -8.28 8.40 0.76
N GLU A 53 -8.75 9.42 1.48
CA GLU A 53 -9.58 10.48 0.92
C GLU A 53 -8.76 11.54 0.17
N ARG A 54 -7.43 11.53 0.35
CA ARG A 54 -6.53 12.55 -0.22
C ARG A 54 -5.63 12.04 -1.34
N ILE A 55 -5.62 10.73 -1.58
CA ILE A 55 -4.69 10.09 -2.48
C ILE A 55 -5.43 9.42 -3.66
N SER A 56 -5.02 9.73 -4.88
CA SER A 56 -5.77 9.37 -6.09
C SER A 56 -5.32 8.07 -6.75
N ASN A 57 -4.05 7.68 -6.58
CA ASN A 57 -3.48 6.50 -7.24
C ASN A 57 -3.64 5.22 -6.42
N ILE A 58 -4.78 5.10 -5.75
CA ILE A 58 -5.17 3.95 -4.95
C ILE A 58 -6.62 3.53 -5.22
N ALA A 59 -6.95 2.31 -4.80
CA ALA A 59 -8.30 1.92 -4.45
C ALA A 59 -8.27 1.28 -3.05
N TYR A 60 -9.36 1.35 -2.30
CA TYR A 60 -9.37 0.82 -0.94
C TYR A 60 -10.73 0.26 -0.53
N ARG A 61 -10.71 -0.63 0.46
CA ARG A 61 -11.90 -1.14 1.16
C ARG A 61 -11.63 -1.09 2.66
N LYS A 62 -12.59 -0.54 3.42
CA LYS A 62 -12.56 -0.49 4.89
C LYS A 62 -13.27 -1.72 5.47
N GLY A 63 -12.97 -2.09 6.71
CA GLY A 63 -13.71 -3.14 7.42
C GLY A 63 -13.44 -4.56 6.92
N CYS A 64 -12.29 -4.82 6.31
CA CYS A 64 -11.97 -6.11 5.71
C CYS A 64 -11.50 -7.14 6.75
N GLY A 65 -12.02 -8.36 6.60
CA GLY A 65 -11.64 -9.55 7.36
C GLY A 65 -11.83 -9.42 8.88
N ARG A 66 -11.18 -10.30 9.64
CA ARG A 66 -11.42 -10.44 11.10
C ARG A 66 -11.09 -9.19 11.92
N SER A 67 -10.12 -8.39 11.47
CA SER A 67 -9.62 -7.23 12.23
C SER A 67 -10.19 -5.90 11.73
N GLY A 68 -11.15 -5.91 10.80
CA GLY A 68 -11.76 -4.70 10.24
C GLY A 68 -10.75 -3.76 9.57
N ARG A 69 -9.68 -4.32 8.97
CA ARG A 69 -8.58 -3.51 8.43
C ARG A 69 -9.01 -2.79 7.15
N THR A 70 -8.31 -1.70 6.85
CA THR A 70 -8.37 -1.12 5.50
C THR A 70 -7.36 -1.86 4.62
N VAL A 71 -7.83 -2.35 3.48
CA VAL A 71 -7.00 -2.89 2.40
C VAL A 71 -6.87 -1.81 1.34
N PHE A 72 -5.65 -1.53 0.91
CA PHE A 72 -5.36 -0.60 -0.17
C PHE A 72 -4.74 -1.37 -1.34
N ALA A 73 -5.20 -1.16 -2.56
CA ALA A 73 -4.38 -1.34 -3.75
C ALA A 73 -3.74 0.00 -4.09
N ALA A 74 -2.44 0.00 -4.35
CA ALA A 74 -1.64 1.21 -4.53
C ALA A 74 -0.76 1.09 -5.77
N TRP A 75 -0.80 2.09 -6.63
CA TRP A 75 0.07 2.18 -7.81
C TRP A 75 1.44 2.74 -7.41
N THR A 76 2.51 2.00 -7.71
CA THR A 76 3.89 2.40 -7.38
C THR A 76 4.70 2.82 -8.60
N GLY A 77 4.04 3.26 -9.69
CA GLY A 77 4.71 3.60 -10.96
C GLY A 77 5.09 2.40 -11.82
N LYS A 78 5.28 1.22 -11.21
CA LYS A 78 5.65 -0.02 -11.89
C LYS A 78 4.57 -1.10 -11.82
N GLU A 79 3.99 -1.29 -10.64
CA GLU A 79 3.02 -2.35 -10.36
C GLU A 79 2.00 -1.89 -9.32
N ILE A 80 0.92 -2.66 -9.18
CA ILE A 80 -0.03 -2.48 -8.08
C ILE A 80 0.44 -3.32 -6.90
N ARG A 81 0.52 -2.72 -5.72
CA ARG A 81 0.81 -3.41 -4.45
C ARG A 81 -0.36 -3.28 -3.47
N ILE A 82 -0.54 -4.30 -2.66
CA ILE A 82 -1.54 -4.36 -1.60
C ILE A 82 -0.93 -3.90 -0.28
N ALA A 83 -1.50 -2.88 0.35
CA ALA A 83 -1.19 -2.49 1.72
C ALA A 83 -2.30 -2.92 2.69
N ALA A 84 -1.95 -3.61 3.78
CA ALA A 84 -2.92 -4.06 4.78
C ALA A 84 -2.30 -4.26 6.19
N GLY A 85 -2.12 -3.17 6.93
CA GLY A 85 -1.37 -3.20 8.20
C GLY A 85 0.11 -3.44 7.93
N CYS A 86 0.71 -4.46 8.54
CA CYS A 86 2.13 -4.80 8.38
C CYS A 86 2.46 -5.55 7.07
N PHE A 87 1.78 -5.22 5.98
CA PHE A 87 1.94 -5.87 4.69
C PHE A 87 1.94 -4.82 3.59
N PHE A 88 2.91 -4.88 2.68
CA PHE A 88 2.98 -4.07 1.48
C PHE A 88 3.74 -4.78 0.35
N ASP A 89 3.02 -5.53 -0.48
CA ASP A 89 3.61 -6.37 -1.56
C ASP A 89 2.55 -6.66 -2.64
N THR A 90 2.86 -7.48 -3.64
CA THR A 90 1.97 -7.93 -4.71
C THR A 90 0.69 -8.61 -4.20
N LEU A 91 -0.34 -8.65 -5.06
CA LEU A 91 -1.59 -9.36 -4.76
C LEU A 91 -1.34 -10.84 -4.43
N ASP A 92 -0.51 -11.53 -5.21
CA ASP A 92 -0.20 -12.94 -4.96
C ASP A 92 0.47 -13.16 -3.60
N ALA A 93 1.42 -12.30 -3.23
CA ALA A 93 2.06 -12.36 -1.92
C ALA A 93 1.05 -12.08 -0.79
N PHE A 94 0.10 -11.16 -1.02
CA PHE A 94 -0.95 -10.84 -0.06
C PHE A 94 -1.86 -12.04 0.17
N GLU A 95 -2.32 -12.69 -0.88
CA GLU A 95 -3.20 -13.86 -0.77
C GLU A 95 -2.52 -15.01 -0.03
N ARG A 96 -1.24 -15.28 -0.33
CA ARG A 96 -0.45 -16.28 0.41
C ARG A 96 -0.30 -15.92 1.89
N ALA A 97 -0.01 -14.64 2.20
CA ALA A 97 0.12 -14.19 3.58
C ALA A 97 -1.21 -14.27 4.35
N VAL A 98 -2.34 -14.03 3.66
CA VAL A 98 -3.68 -14.22 4.22
C VAL A 98 -3.94 -15.69 4.50
N ASP A 99 -3.65 -16.59 3.57
CA ASP A 99 -3.87 -18.04 3.73
C ASP A 99 -3.02 -18.66 4.84
N VAL A 100 -1.83 -18.11 5.11
CA VAL A 100 -0.99 -18.52 6.26
C VAL A 100 -1.61 -18.11 7.61
N LYS A 101 -2.32 -16.97 7.65
CA LYS A 101 -2.74 -16.32 8.91
C LYS A 101 -4.21 -16.47 9.24
N TYR A 102 -5.06 -16.63 8.23
CA TYR A 102 -6.51 -16.63 8.35
C TYR A 102 -7.08 -17.82 7.60
N THR A 103 -8.26 -18.28 8.03
CA THR A 103 -9.00 -19.35 7.36
C THR A 103 -10.49 -18.99 7.29
N GLY A 104 -11.21 -19.68 6.41
CA GLY A 104 -12.65 -19.48 6.19
C GLY A 104 -12.99 -18.06 5.73
N LYS A 105 -14.19 -17.60 6.09
CA LYS A 105 -14.76 -16.33 5.61
C LYS A 105 -13.83 -15.12 5.78
N ALA A 106 -13.08 -15.06 6.88
CA ALA A 106 -12.17 -13.94 7.11
C ALA A 106 -11.03 -13.87 6.08
N ALA A 107 -10.50 -15.03 5.64
CA ALA A 107 -9.49 -15.09 4.60
C ALA A 107 -10.10 -14.70 3.24
N ASP A 108 -11.28 -15.22 2.93
CA ASP A 108 -11.98 -14.93 1.67
C ASP A 108 -12.33 -13.44 1.56
N ASP A 109 -12.82 -12.82 2.64
CA ASP A 109 -13.15 -11.40 2.70
C ASP A 109 -11.91 -10.52 2.44
N TYR A 110 -10.73 -10.90 2.97
CA TYR A 110 -9.49 -10.16 2.71
C TYR A 110 -9.07 -10.27 1.24
N LYS A 111 -9.05 -11.48 0.69
CA LYS A 111 -8.62 -11.72 -0.70
C LYS A 111 -9.57 -11.07 -1.69
N GLN A 112 -10.88 -11.17 -1.45
CA GLN A 112 -11.89 -10.52 -2.27
C GLN A 112 -11.72 -9.00 -2.25
N ALA A 113 -11.59 -8.38 -1.08
CA ALA A 113 -11.36 -6.94 -0.99
C ALA A 113 -10.10 -6.49 -1.73
N ALA A 114 -9.00 -7.24 -1.64
CA ALA A 114 -7.77 -6.92 -2.36
C ALA A 114 -7.95 -7.02 -3.88
N ARG A 115 -8.60 -8.08 -4.38
CA ARG A 115 -8.89 -8.26 -5.82
C ARG A 115 -9.78 -7.15 -6.35
N GLU A 116 -10.83 -6.79 -5.63
CA GLU A 116 -11.72 -5.67 -5.99
C GLU A 116 -10.97 -4.33 -6.03
N CYS A 117 -10.08 -4.08 -5.07
CA CYS A 117 -9.23 -2.89 -5.11
C CYS A 117 -8.30 -2.89 -6.33
N VAL A 118 -7.70 -4.03 -6.66
CA VAL A 118 -6.83 -4.14 -7.84
C VAL A 118 -7.61 -3.90 -9.13
N ALA A 119 -8.79 -4.50 -9.27
CA ALA A 119 -9.66 -4.30 -10.43
C ALA A 119 -10.03 -2.81 -10.58
N GLU A 120 -10.56 -2.20 -9.53
CA GLU A 120 -10.94 -0.78 -9.53
C GLU A 120 -9.76 0.13 -9.86
N LEU A 121 -8.59 -0.12 -9.27
CA LEU A 121 -7.40 0.69 -9.55
C LEU A 121 -6.88 0.49 -10.98
N THR A 122 -6.97 -0.73 -11.51
CA THR A 122 -6.59 -1.03 -12.89
C THR A 122 -7.46 -0.23 -13.86
N GLU A 123 -8.78 -0.22 -13.64
CA GLU A 123 -9.72 0.61 -14.43
C GLU A 123 -9.40 2.11 -14.31
N LYS A 124 -9.14 2.61 -13.09
CA LYS A 124 -8.77 4.02 -12.85
C LYS A 124 -7.49 4.44 -13.59
N LEU A 125 -6.52 3.54 -13.70
CA LEU A 125 -5.25 3.79 -14.40
C LEU A 125 -5.38 3.70 -15.92
N GLY A 126 -6.55 3.33 -16.45
CA GLY A 126 -6.76 3.09 -17.88
C GLY A 126 -5.96 1.90 -18.39
N LYS A 127 -5.78 0.88 -17.54
CA LYS A 127 -5.03 -0.34 -17.86
C LYS A 127 -5.95 -1.53 -18.09
#